data_AF-A0A927AEZ1-F1
#
_entry.id   AF-A0A927AEZ1-F1
#
_cell.length_a   1.000
_cell.length_b   1.000
_cell.length_c   1.000
_cell.angle_alpha   90.00
_cell.angle_beta   90.00
_cell.angle_gamma   90.00
#
_symmetry.space_group_name_H-M   'P 1'
#
loop_
_entity.id
_entity.type
_entity.pdbx_description
1 polymer ?
#
loop_
_entity_poly.entity_id
_entity_poly.type
_entity_poly.pdbx_seq_one_letter_code
_entity_poly.pdbx_strand_id
1 'polypeptide(L)'
;MNELIFSDIQNHWAQECIKQLHERNLISGYPDGSFRPNAQVTRAEFAALVRKAFPNAVPIRNAINFVDVPSSHWAYQAIQIVYRAGFLSGYPDRTFKPSQAIPRVQAFVALASGLKYGATTNPSETLKKYFEDAAQIPNYAISPIASATEKYLVVNYPNVRRFNPNQNATRGEIAALICRALSIPGVPLQYIPGMEFVVIQPQFDEAEAFSEGLARVKIADKWGYIDKTGKLVISPQFDEADAFSEGVALVRQYAPKRQ
;
A
#
# COMPACT_ATOMS: atom_id res chain seq x y z
N MET A 1 21.50 20.47 6.45
CA MET A 1 21.49 19.64 5.23
C MET A 1 20.90 18.30 5.59
N ASN A 2 19.79 17.90 4.97
CA ASN A 2 19.27 16.53 5.15
C ASN A 2 20.23 15.58 4.46
N GLU A 3 20.99 14.81 5.24
CA GLU A 3 21.79 13.71 4.72
C GLU A 3 20.84 12.70 4.08
N LEU A 4 21.08 12.33 2.82
CA LEU A 4 20.26 11.36 2.12
C LEU A 4 20.46 9.99 2.79
N ILE A 5 19.40 9.46 3.40
CA ILE A 5 19.36 8.14 4.05
C ILE A 5 19.93 7.03 3.13
N PHE A 6 19.61 7.11 1.83
CA PHE A 6 20.23 6.29 0.79
C PHE A 6 20.63 7.17 -0.39
N SER A 7 21.81 6.94 -0.96
CA SER A 7 22.38 7.79 -2.01
C SER A 7 21.64 7.70 -3.36
N ASP A 8 20.91 6.62 -3.61
CA ASP A 8 20.37 6.25 -4.92
C ASP A 8 18.83 6.24 -5.00
N ILE A 9 18.15 6.82 -4.01
CA ILE A 9 16.67 6.92 -4.01
C ILE A 9 16.17 8.29 -4.44
N GLN A 10 17.06 9.26 -4.69
CA GLN A 10 16.66 10.60 -5.07
C GLN A 10 15.83 10.59 -6.36
N ASN A 11 14.67 11.25 -6.35
CA ASN A 11 13.71 11.30 -7.45
C ASN A 11 13.05 9.95 -7.80
N HIS A 12 13.32 8.88 -7.04
CA HIS A 12 12.64 7.60 -7.23
C HIS A 12 11.18 7.73 -6.76
N TRP A 13 10.23 7.16 -7.50
CA TRP A 13 8.79 7.30 -7.21
C TRP A 13 8.39 6.76 -5.83
N ALA A 14 9.13 5.77 -5.32
CA ALA A 14 8.94 5.17 -4.00
C ALA A 14 9.82 5.80 -2.89
N GLN A 15 10.53 6.91 -3.18
CA GLN A 15 11.51 7.52 -2.27
C GLN A 15 10.95 7.73 -0.86
N GLU A 16 9.76 8.33 -0.76
CA GLU A 16 9.18 8.67 0.55
C GLU A 16 8.83 7.42 1.36
N CYS A 17 8.18 6.44 0.73
CA CYS A 17 7.92 5.15 1.38
C CYS A 17 9.22 4.46 1.84
N ILE A 18 10.28 4.47 1.05
CA ILE A 18 11.58 3.89 1.44
C ILE A 18 12.12 4.58 2.70
N LYS A 19 12.05 5.91 2.80
CA LYS A 19 12.45 6.64 4.01
C LYS A 19 11.62 6.23 5.22
N GLN A 20 10.30 6.21 5.08
CA GLN A 20 9.37 5.86 6.18
C GLN A 20 9.61 4.44 6.70
N LEU A 21 9.91 3.48 5.82
CA LEU A 21 10.25 2.11 6.22
C LEU A 21 11.62 2.04 6.90
N HIS A 22 12.60 2.81 6.44
CA HIS A 22 13.92 2.84 7.07
C HIS A 22 13.87 3.40 8.50
N GLU A 23 13.17 4.52 8.70
CA GLU A 23 12.97 5.15 10.02
C GLU A 23 12.29 4.20 11.02
N ARG A 24 11.46 3.29 10.53
CA ARG A 24 10.78 2.25 11.34
C ARG A 24 11.60 0.97 11.48
N ASN A 25 12.84 0.96 11.01
CA ASN A 25 13.71 -0.21 10.98
C ASN A 25 13.08 -1.39 10.23
N LEU A 26 12.26 -1.18 9.20
CA LEU A 26 11.59 -2.25 8.44
C LEU A 26 12.36 -2.68 7.19
N ILE A 27 13.30 -1.85 6.74
CA ILE A 27 14.21 -2.16 5.62
C ILE A 27 15.63 -1.71 5.95
N SER A 28 16.59 -2.21 5.19
CA SER A 28 18.00 -1.85 5.29
C SER A 28 18.58 -1.67 3.88
N GLY A 29 19.53 -0.74 3.76
CA GLY A 29 20.35 -0.57 2.56
C GLY A 29 21.56 -1.52 2.57
N TYR A 30 22.44 -1.30 1.61
CA TYR A 30 23.71 -1.99 1.48
C TYR A 30 24.82 -1.23 2.21
N PRO A 31 25.96 -1.88 2.53
CA PRO A 31 27.09 -1.23 3.21
C PRO A 31 27.67 -0.01 2.47
N ASP A 32 27.43 0.10 1.16
CA ASP A 32 27.82 1.23 0.32
C ASP A 32 26.88 2.45 0.42
N GLY A 33 25.87 2.40 1.31
CA GLY A 33 24.88 3.46 1.50
C GLY A 33 23.77 3.49 0.44
N SER A 34 23.71 2.50 -0.46
CA SER A 34 22.63 2.38 -1.48
C SER A 34 21.44 1.58 -0.96
N PHE A 35 20.25 1.83 -1.50
CA PHE A 35 19.07 0.98 -1.35
C PHE A 35 18.82 0.08 -2.55
N ARG A 36 19.25 0.49 -3.75
CA ARG A 36 19.06 -0.18 -5.05
C ARG A 36 17.58 -0.40 -5.39
N PRO A 37 16.75 0.65 -5.45
CA PRO A 37 15.30 0.51 -5.59
C PRO A 37 14.86 -0.23 -6.85
N ASN A 38 15.64 -0.17 -7.93
CA ASN A 38 15.34 -0.85 -9.20
C ASN A 38 15.87 -2.30 -9.27
N ALA A 39 16.64 -2.76 -8.28
CA ALA A 39 17.13 -4.13 -8.28
C ALA A 39 16.00 -5.12 -7.97
N GLN A 40 16.05 -6.29 -8.61
CA GLN A 40 15.09 -7.37 -8.37
C GLN A 40 15.26 -7.96 -6.96
N VAL A 41 14.15 -8.41 -6.38
CA VAL A 41 14.14 -9.04 -5.05
C VAL A 41 14.03 -10.55 -5.19
N THR A 42 14.88 -11.28 -4.50
CA THR A 42 14.78 -12.75 -4.42
C THR A 42 13.65 -13.18 -3.48
N ARG A 43 13.14 -14.41 -3.65
CA ARG A 43 12.11 -14.97 -2.76
C ARG A 43 12.55 -15.04 -1.30
N ALA A 44 13.84 -15.29 -1.03
CA ALA A 44 14.39 -15.28 0.33
C ALA A 44 14.44 -13.86 0.93
N GLU A 45 14.86 -12.86 0.16
CA GLU A 45 14.84 -11.45 0.59
C GLU A 45 13.42 -10.98 0.86
N PHE A 46 12.47 -11.31 -0.02
CA PHE A 46 11.06 -10.99 0.19
C PHE A 46 10.52 -11.65 1.46
N ALA A 47 10.85 -12.91 1.73
CA ALA A 47 10.47 -13.59 2.97
C ALA A 47 11.02 -12.87 4.22
N ALA A 48 12.27 -12.42 4.19
CA ALA A 48 12.87 -11.67 5.28
C ALA A 48 12.18 -10.33 5.52
N LEU A 49 11.83 -9.61 4.45
CA LEU A 49 11.09 -8.35 4.50
C LEU A 49 9.68 -8.55 5.08
N VAL A 50 8.93 -9.55 4.62
CA VAL A 50 7.59 -9.89 5.14
C VAL A 50 7.67 -10.29 6.62
N ARG A 51 8.64 -11.12 7.02
CA ARG A 51 8.85 -11.48 8.43
C ARG A 51 9.07 -10.24 9.30
N LYS A 52 9.84 -9.27 8.81
CA LYS A 52 10.14 -8.03 9.54
C LYS A 52 8.93 -7.10 9.61
N ALA A 53 8.14 -7.01 8.53
CA ALA A 53 6.92 -6.21 8.45
C ALA A 53 5.78 -6.76 9.32
N PHE A 54 5.69 -8.09 9.47
CA PHE A 54 4.62 -8.75 10.21
C PHE A 54 5.20 -9.67 11.31
N PRO A 55 5.86 -9.11 12.33
CA PRO A 55 6.55 -9.90 13.36
C PRO A 55 5.59 -10.75 14.21
N ASN A 56 4.31 -10.36 14.28
CA ASN A 56 3.28 -11.01 15.08
C ASN A 56 2.36 -11.91 14.24
N ALA A 57 2.79 -12.30 13.03
CA ALA A 57 1.98 -13.13 12.15
C ALA A 57 1.70 -14.51 12.78
N VAL A 58 0.43 -14.89 12.85
CA VAL A 58 -0.02 -16.13 13.50
C VAL A 58 0.15 -17.32 12.53
N PRO A 59 0.81 -18.42 12.96
CA PRO A 59 0.88 -19.65 12.17
C PRO A 59 -0.50 -20.25 11.86
N ILE A 60 -0.76 -20.58 10.60
CA ILE A 60 -1.97 -21.26 10.12
C ILE A 60 -1.70 -22.67 9.59
N ARG A 61 -0.43 -23.05 9.44
CA ARG A 61 -0.01 -24.39 8.99
C ARG A 61 1.29 -24.83 9.67
N ASN A 62 1.52 -26.14 9.66
CA ASN A 62 2.73 -26.75 10.18
C ASN A 62 3.96 -26.36 9.36
N ALA A 63 5.14 -26.40 9.99
CA ALA A 63 6.40 -26.23 9.28
C ALA A 63 6.64 -27.39 8.29
N ILE A 64 7.40 -27.12 7.23
CA ILE A 64 7.94 -28.15 6.34
C ILE A 64 9.41 -27.90 6.08
N ASN A 65 10.15 -28.95 5.74
CA ASN A 65 11.52 -28.82 5.28
C ASN A 65 11.53 -28.63 3.76
N PHE A 66 11.99 -27.46 3.31
CA PHE A 66 12.24 -27.22 1.90
C PHE A 66 13.58 -27.86 1.50
N VAL A 67 13.59 -28.59 0.39
CA VAL A 67 14.77 -29.39 -0.02
C VAL A 67 15.98 -28.52 -0.38
N ASP A 68 15.73 -27.26 -0.76
CA ASP A 68 16.72 -26.28 -1.22
C ASP A 68 16.95 -25.15 -0.21
N VAL A 69 16.47 -25.29 1.03
CA VAL A 69 16.71 -24.31 2.11
C VAL A 69 17.27 -25.05 3.34
N PRO A 70 18.60 -25.25 3.41
CA PRO A 70 19.22 -25.86 4.58
C PRO A 70 19.03 -24.99 5.83
N SER A 71 19.08 -25.59 7.02
CA SER A 71 18.94 -24.87 8.30
C SER A 71 20.01 -23.80 8.54
N SER A 72 21.15 -23.91 7.87
CA SER A 72 22.24 -22.91 7.86
C SER A 72 21.99 -21.74 6.92
N HIS A 73 20.97 -21.79 6.05
CA HIS A 73 20.67 -20.69 5.13
C HIS A 73 20.22 -19.46 5.93
N TRP A 74 20.76 -18.28 5.62
CA TRP A 74 20.51 -17.04 6.37
C TRP A 74 19.02 -16.70 6.51
N ALA A 75 18.22 -17.00 5.48
CA ALA A 75 16.76 -16.76 5.47
C ALA A 75 15.93 -17.92 6.02
N TYR A 76 16.54 -19.02 6.51
CA TYR A 76 15.82 -20.24 6.91
C TYR A 76 14.67 -19.94 7.88
N GLN A 77 14.95 -19.22 8.98
CA GLN A 77 13.92 -18.87 9.97
C GLN A 77 12.83 -17.98 9.38
N ALA A 78 13.21 -16.97 8.57
CA ALA A 78 12.25 -16.07 7.94
C ALA A 78 11.29 -16.84 7.03
N ILE A 79 11.84 -17.71 6.17
CA ILE A 79 11.08 -18.57 5.25
C ILE A 79 10.10 -19.46 6.03
N GLN A 80 10.55 -20.11 7.11
CA GLN A 80 9.67 -20.94 7.94
C GLN A 80 8.52 -20.14 8.56
N ILE A 81 8.80 -18.95 9.09
CA ILE A 81 7.78 -18.10 9.73
C ILE A 81 6.73 -17.65 8.72
N VAL A 82 7.14 -17.04 7.60
CA VAL A 82 6.21 -16.52 6.59
C VAL A 82 5.48 -17.63 5.85
N TYR A 83 6.11 -18.81 5.71
CA TYR A 83 5.43 -20.00 5.24
C TYR A 83 4.30 -20.38 6.20
N ARG A 84 4.61 -20.64 7.47
CA ARG A 84 3.62 -21.04 8.47
C ARG A 84 2.49 -20.02 8.63
N ALA A 85 2.81 -18.73 8.52
CA ALA A 85 1.83 -17.65 8.60
C ALA A 85 0.95 -17.47 7.35
N GLY A 86 1.19 -18.25 6.27
CA GLY A 86 0.35 -18.20 5.08
C GLY A 86 0.73 -17.13 4.06
N PHE A 87 1.82 -16.38 4.29
CA PHE A 87 2.29 -15.36 3.35
C PHE A 87 2.93 -15.99 2.10
N LEU A 88 3.85 -16.94 2.26
CA LEU A 88 4.54 -17.56 1.11
C LEU A 88 4.34 -19.06 1.10
N SER A 89 4.32 -19.65 -0.09
CA SER A 89 4.33 -21.11 -0.28
C SER A 89 5.56 -21.50 -1.10
N GLY A 90 6.00 -22.75 -0.94
CA GLY A 90 6.93 -23.39 -1.87
C GLY A 90 6.19 -24.00 -3.06
N TYR A 91 6.92 -24.79 -3.82
CA TYR A 91 6.45 -25.49 -5.01
C TYR A 91 6.07 -26.95 -4.68
N PRO A 92 5.31 -27.64 -5.57
CA PRO A 92 4.90 -29.03 -5.34
C PRO A 92 6.06 -30.02 -5.11
N ASP A 93 7.23 -29.73 -5.67
CA ASP A 93 8.47 -30.49 -5.52
C ASP A 93 9.20 -30.25 -4.17
N ARG A 94 8.54 -29.57 -3.22
CA ARG A 94 9.09 -29.17 -1.91
C ARG A 94 10.29 -28.23 -1.99
N THR A 95 10.47 -27.52 -3.10
CA THR A 95 11.44 -26.41 -3.20
C THR A 95 10.81 -25.09 -2.75
N PHE A 96 11.63 -24.17 -2.23
CA PHE A 96 11.26 -22.78 -2.00
C PHE A 96 11.80 -21.84 -3.07
N LYS A 97 12.90 -22.19 -3.73
CA LYS A 97 13.66 -21.41 -4.72
C LYS A 97 14.14 -20.07 -4.15
N PRO A 98 14.99 -20.08 -3.08
CA PRO A 98 15.34 -18.88 -2.32
C PRO A 98 16.02 -17.79 -3.16
N SER A 99 16.86 -18.17 -4.12
CA SER A 99 17.61 -17.24 -4.98
C SER A 99 16.84 -16.77 -6.21
N GLN A 100 15.64 -17.32 -6.48
CA GLN A 100 14.84 -16.90 -7.62
C GLN A 100 14.27 -15.51 -7.37
N ALA A 101 14.38 -14.61 -8.34
CA ALA A 101 13.67 -13.33 -8.32
C ALA A 101 12.15 -13.58 -8.21
N ILE A 102 11.49 -12.88 -7.29
CA ILE A 102 10.05 -13.09 -7.05
C ILE A 102 9.23 -12.43 -8.16
N PRO A 103 8.34 -13.19 -8.85
CA PRO A 103 7.39 -12.58 -9.76
C PRO A 103 6.48 -11.61 -9.01
N ARG A 104 6.21 -10.46 -9.61
CA ARG A 104 5.38 -9.39 -9.06
C ARG A 104 4.03 -9.88 -8.57
N VAL A 105 3.34 -10.70 -9.37
CA VAL A 105 2.06 -11.30 -8.98
C VAL A 105 2.16 -12.13 -7.70
N GLN A 106 3.27 -12.84 -7.47
CA GLN A 106 3.45 -13.64 -6.28
C GLN A 106 3.65 -12.78 -5.02
N ALA A 107 4.31 -11.63 -5.14
CA ALA A 107 4.47 -10.71 -4.00
C ALA A 107 3.12 -10.16 -3.52
N PHE A 108 2.23 -9.78 -4.45
CA PHE A 108 0.88 -9.32 -4.10
C PHE A 108 0.00 -10.45 -3.55
N VAL A 109 -0.01 -11.62 -4.19
CA VAL A 109 -0.74 -12.81 -3.70
C VAL A 109 -0.30 -13.16 -2.28
N ALA A 110 1.01 -13.08 -2.02
CA ALA A 110 1.58 -13.41 -0.72
C ALA A 110 1.03 -12.52 0.40
N LEU A 111 1.01 -11.20 0.19
CA LEU A 111 0.46 -10.27 1.17
C LEU A 111 -1.05 -10.38 1.28
N ALA A 112 -1.79 -10.46 0.17
CA ALA A 112 -3.24 -10.62 0.20
C ALA A 112 -3.65 -11.88 1.01
N SER A 113 -2.90 -12.97 0.84
CA SER A 113 -3.11 -14.24 1.54
C SER A 113 -2.74 -14.15 3.03
N GLY A 114 -1.55 -13.62 3.35
CA GLY A 114 -1.10 -13.47 4.74
C GLY A 114 -1.93 -12.47 5.55
N LEU A 115 -2.44 -11.41 4.91
CA LEU A 115 -3.37 -10.45 5.48
C LEU A 115 -4.82 -10.95 5.50
N LYS A 116 -5.08 -12.15 4.95
CA LYS A 116 -6.39 -12.81 4.92
C LYS A 116 -7.47 -11.94 4.27
N TYR A 117 -7.15 -11.29 3.15
CA TYR A 117 -8.14 -10.56 2.39
C TYR A 117 -9.21 -11.54 1.85
N GLY A 118 -10.47 -11.25 2.17
CA GLY A 118 -11.61 -12.08 1.78
C GLY A 118 -11.87 -12.07 0.27
N ALA A 119 -12.64 -13.03 -0.21
CA ALA A 119 -13.03 -13.10 -1.62
C ALA A 119 -13.93 -11.91 -2.01
N THR A 120 -13.73 -11.41 -3.22
CA THR A 120 -14.58 -10.37 -3.85
C THR A 120 -15.72 -11.03 -4.63
N THR A 121 -16.88 -10.37 -4.75
CA THR A 121 -18.06 -10.93 -5.44
C THR A 121 -17.80 -11.26 -6.92
N ASN A 122 -17.08 -10.41 -7.65
CA ASN A 122 -16.78 -10.60 -9.08
C ASN A 122 -15.29 -10.31 -9.38
N PRO A 123 -14.36 -11.22 -9.04
CA PRO A 123 -12.92 -10.97 -9.15
C PRO A 123 -12.47 -10.60 -10.56
N SER A 124 -12.91 -11.36 -11.57
CA SER A 124 -12.48 -11.15 -12.96
C SER A 124 -12.93 -9.80 -13.52
N GLU A 125 -14.16 -9.38 -13.24
CA GLU A 125 -14.68 -8.07 -13.67
C GLU A 125 -14.00 -6.92 -12.94
N THR A 126 -13.70 -7.11 -11.64
CA THR A 126 -12.91 -6.16 -10.86
C THR A 126 -11.55 -5.93 -11.51
N LEU A 127 -10.84 -7.00 -11.88
CA LEU A 127 -9.54 -6.87 -12.53
C LEU A 127 -9.64 -6.19 -13.90
N LYS A 128 -10.64 -6.52 -14.74
CA LYS A 128 -10.85 -5.86 -16.04
C LYS A 128 -11.16 -4.37 -15.91
N LYS A 129 -11.85 -3.96 -14.83
CA LYS A 129 -12.13 -2.55 -14.56
C LYS A 129 -10.84 -1.76 -14.33
N TYR A 130 -9.93 -2.30 -13.53
CA TYR A 130 -8.72 -1.59 -13.10
C TYR A 130 -7.50 -1.80 -14.00
N PHE A 131 -7.37 -2.95 -14.67
CA PHE A 131 -6.16 -3.35 -15.38
C PHE A 131 -6.39 -3.68 -16.86
N GLU A 132 -5.63 -3.03 -17.73
CA GLU A 132 -5.61 -3.26 -19.18
C GLU A 132 -5.03 -4.63 -19.54
N ASP A 133 -4.13 -5.16 -18.72
CA ASP A 133 -3.46 -6.45 -18.88
C ASP A 133 -4.04 -7.53 -17.95
N ALA A 134 -5.28 -7.36 -17.48
CA ALA A 134 -5.95 -8.31 -16.58
C ALA A 134 -5.95 -9.76 -17.12
N ALA A 135 -6.01 -9.95 -18.44
CA ALA A 135 -5.97 -11.26 -19.09
C ALA A 135 -4.64 -12.01 -18.87
N GLN A 136 -3.55 -11.33 -18.49
CA GLN A 136 -2.26 -11.94 -18.19
C GLN A 136 -2.15 -12.43 -16.74
N ILE A 137 -3.12 -12.08 -15.87
CA ILE A 137 -3.10 -12.49 -14.46
C ILE A 137 -3.43 -13.99 -14.40
N PRO A 138 -2.55 -14.83 -13.82
CA PRO A 138 -2.79 -16.26 -13.72
C PRO A 138 -4.04 -16.59 -12.91
N ASN A 139 -4.76 -17.67 -13.25
CA ASN A 139 -6.01 -18.07 -12.59
C ASN A 139 -5.92 -18.14 -11.06
N TYR A 140 -4.82 -18.66 -10.51
CA TYR A 140 -4.62 -18.76 -9.06
C TYR A 140 -4.53 -17.39 -8.36
N ALA A 141 -4.20 -16.33 -9.10
CA ALA A 141 -4.00 -14.98 -8.59
C ALA A 141 -5.24 -14.09 -8.77
N ILE A 142 -6.23 -14.50 -9.57
CA ILE A 142 -7.40 -13.66 -9.88
C ILE A 142 -8.10 -13.15 -8.61
N SER A 143 -8.49 -14.05 -7.71
CA SER A 143 -9.20 -13.66 -6.49
C SER A 143 -8.32 -12.84 -5.52
N PRO A 144 -7.10 -13.29 -5.16
CA PRO A 144 -6.23 -12.50 -4.27
C PRO A 144 -5.88 -11.11 -4.80
N ILE A 145 -5.64 -10.95 -6.11
CA ILE A 145 -5.31 -9.65 -6.71
C ILE A 145 -6.55 -8.75 -6.77
N ALA A 146 -7.73 -9.30 -7.06
CA ALA A 146 -8.97 -8.53 -7.00
C ALA A 146 -9.20 -7.98 -5.59
N SER A 147 -9.09 -8.83 -4.57
CA SER A 147 -9.21 -8.42 -3.17
C SER A 147 -8.15 -7.40 -2.77
N ALA A 148 -6.89 -7.59 -3.18
CA ALA A 148 -5.82 -6.63 -2.96
C ALA A 148 -6.10 -5.27 -3.61
N THR A 149 -6.73 -5.27 -4.78
CA THR A 149 -7.10 -4.03 -5.50
C THR A 149 -8.19 -3.28 -4.75
N GLU A 150 -9.26 -3.97 -4.32
CA GLU A 150 -10.34 -3.36 -3.52
C GLU A 150 -9.88 -2.87 -2.14
N LYS A 151 -8.82 -3.46 -1.59
CA LYS A 151 -8.19 -3.02 -0.33
C LYS A 151 -7.09 -1.97 -0.54
N TYR A 152 -6.95 -1.44 -1.76
CA TYR A 152 -5.96 -0.41 -2.10
C TYR A 152 -4.51 -0.82 -1.77
N LEU A 153 -4.21 -2.12 -1.83
CA LEU A 153 -2.88 -2.69 -1.64
C LEU A 153 -2.06 -2.60 -2.93
N VAL A 154 -2.70 -2.71 -4.09
CA VAL A 154 -2.02 -2.69 -5.39
C VAL A 154 -1.40 -1.32 -5.66
N VAL A 155 -0.12 -1.31 -6.06
CA VAL A 155 0.63 -0.11 -6.46
C VAL A 155 1.25 -0.35 -7.82
N ASN A 156 0.87 0.41 -8.84
CA ASN A 156 1.31 0.27 -10.22
C ASN A 156 2.04 1.53 -10.68
N TYR A 157 3.30 1.37 -11.06
CA TYR A 157 4.16 2.43 -11.59
C TYR A 157 4.80 1.97 -12.91
N PRO A 158 4.96 2.84 -13.92
CA PRO A 158 4.44 4.21 -13.98
C PRO A 158 2.98 4.30 -14.42
N ASN A 159 2.45 3.24 -15.04
CA ASN A 159 1.06 3.19 -15.51
C ASN A 159 0.19 2.47 -14.48
N VAL A 160 -0.71 3.22 -13.82
CA VAL A 160 -1.61 2.70 -12.78
C VAL A 160 -2.55 1.59 -13.30
N ARG A 161 -2.85 1.57 -14.60
CA ARG A 161 -3.74 0.59 -15.24
C ARG A 161 -3.04 -0.66 -15.77
N ARG A 162 -1.74 -0.84 -15.51
CA ARG A 162 -0.97 -2.03 -15.93
C ARG A 162 -0.42 -2.77 -14.72
N PHE A 163 -0.89 -3.99 -14.49
CA PHE A 163 -0.48 -4.81 -13.34
C PHE A 163 0.87 -5.49 -13.54
N ASN A 164 1.24 -5.85 -14.77
CA ASN A 164 2.48 -6.51 -15.17
C ASN A 164 2.78 -7.82 -14.40
N PRO A 165 1.89 -8.83 -14.44
CA PRO A 165 1.98 -10.02 -13.58
C PRO A 165 3.25 -10.87 -13.81
N ASN A 166 3.83 -10.79 -15.02
CA ASN A 166 4.96 -11.62 -15.45
C ASN A 166 6.34 -10.97 -15.19
N GLN A 167 6.39 -9.74 -14.68
CA GLN A 167 7.64 -9.09 -14.31
C GLN A 167 8.12 -9.53 -12.93
N ASN A 168 9.43 -9.46 -12.70
CA ASN A 168 9.99 -9.65 -11.35
C ASN A 168 9.85 -8.35 -10.56
N ALA A 169 9.51 -8.46 -9.27
CA ALA A 169 9.37 -7.30 -8.41
C ALA A 169 10.74 -6.69 -8.07
N THR A 170 10.78 -5.35 -8.09
CA THR A 170 11.92 -4.54 -7.65
C THR A 170 11.85 -4.20 -6.16
N ARG A 171 12.98 -3.79 -5.58
CA ARG A 171 13.07 -3.39 -4.17
C ARG A 171 12.16 -2.19 -3.84
N GLY A 172 12.05 -1.23 -4.76
CA GLY A 172 11.18 -0.06 -4.63
C GLY A 172 9.70 -0.43 -4.66
N GLU A 173 9.31 -1.36 -5.53
CA GLU A 173 7.93 -1.88 -5.55
C GLU A 173 7.59 -2.67 -4.29
N ILE A 174 8.50 -3.53 -3.80
CA ILE A 174 8.30 -4.26 -2.54
C ILE A 174 8.19 -3.29 -1.36
N ALA A 175 9.00 -2.23 -1.33
CA ALA A 175 8.89 -1.18 -0.32
C ALA A 175 7.50 -0.53 -0.36
N ALA A 176 7.06 -0.04 -1.52
CA ALA A 176 5.73 0.56 -1.68
C ALA A 176 4.61 -0.39 -1.25
N LEU A 177 4.72 -1.66 -1.62
CA LEU A 177 3.78 -2.70 -1.27
C LEU A 177 3.71 -2.92 0.26
N ILE A 178 4.85 -2.96 0.96
CA ILE A 178 4.88 -3.05 2.43
C ILE A 178 4.30 -1.78 3.07
N CYS A 179 4.57 -0.59 2.54
CA CYS A 179 3.95 0.64 3.03
C CYS A 179 2.43 0.56 2.96
N ARG A 180 1.87 0.13 1.82
CA ARG A 180 0.43 -0.07 1.69
C ARG A 180 -0.13 -1.09 2.68
N ALA A 181 0.55 -2.21 2.83
CA ALA A 181 0.13 -3.28 3.73
C ALA A 181 0.13 -2.87 5.22
N LEU A 182 0.99 -1.92 5.60
CA LEU A 182 1.13 -1.41 6.96
C LEU A 182 0.48 -0.03 7.16
N SER A 183 -0.23 0.49 6.16
CA SER A 183 -0.79 1.86 6.17
C SER A 183 0.25 2.95 6.46
N ILE A 184 1.49 2.75 6.02
CA ILE A 184 2.57 3.72 6.14
C ILE A 184 2.47 4.71 4.96
N PRO A 185 2.53 6.03 5.20
CA PRO A 185 2.46 7.04 4.14
C PRO A 185 3.69 6.96 3.21
N GLY A 186 3.62 7.63 2.05
CA GLY A 186 4.76 7.78 1.13
C GLY A 186 4.64 7.03 -0.20
N VAL A 187 3.51 6.38 -0.46
CA VAL A 187 3.14 5.92 -1.81
C VAL A 187 2.25 6.97 -2.47
N PRO A 188 2.63 7.55 -3.62
CA PRO A 188 1.77 8.51 -4.33
C PRO A 188 0.44 7.88 -4.75
N LEU A 189 -0.68 8.53 -4.44
CA LEU A 189 -2.03 7.98 -4.70
C LEU A 189 -2.30 7.72 -6.18
N GLN A 190 -1.70 8.50 -7.07
CA GLN A 190 -1.81 8.30 -8.52
C GLN A 190 -1.30 6.94 -9.02
N TYR A 191 -0.52 6.22 -8.19
CA TYR A 191 -0.05 4.86 -8.49
C TYR A 191 -0.91 3.77 -7.83
N ILE A 192 -2.02 4.12 -7.19
CA ILE A 192 -2.93 3.18 -6.54
C ILE A 192 -4.21 3.09 -7.40
N PRO A 193 -4.53 1.94 -7.99
CA PRO A 193 -5.74 1.78 -8.80
C PRO A 193 -7.01 2.11 -8.01
N GLY A 194 -7.88 2.92 -8.62
CA GLY A 194 -9.10 3.45 -8.00
C GLY A 194 -8.89 4.73 -7.18
N MET A 195 -7.65 5.18 -7.00
CA MET A 195 -7.32 6.43 -6.29
C MET A 195 -6.67 7.49 -7.20
N GLU A 196 -6.53 7.22 -8.50
CA GLU A 196 -5.94 8.15 -9.47
C GLU A 196 -6.71 9.47 -9.63
N PHE A 197 -7.98 9.50 -9.19
CA PHE A 197 -8.85 10.69 -9.25
C PHE A 197 -8.95 11.44 -7.92
N VAL A 198 -8.20 11.04 -6.88
CA VAL A 198 -8.23 11.72 -5.58
C VAL A 198 -7.41 13.02 -5.67
N VAL A 199 -8.10 14.13 -5.94
CA VAL A 199 -7.51 15.48 -5.98
C VAL A 199 -7.26 16.03 -4.57
N ILE A 200 -8.12 15.68 -3.61
CA ILE A 200 -8.06 16.15 -2.22
C ILE A 200 -7.82 14.94 -1.32
N GLN A 201 -6.69 14.93 -0.62
CA GLN A 201 -6.33 13.85 0.29
C GLN A 201 -7.36 13.74 1.43
N PRO A 202 -7.71 12.52 1.89
CA PRO A 202 -8.52 12.34 3.09
C PRO A 202 -7.80 12.96 4.30
N GLN A 203 -8.30 14.10 4.77
CA GLN A 203 -7.71 14.87 5.87
C GLN A 203 -8.75 15.58 6.76
N PHE A 204 -10.03 15.38 6.45
CA PHE A 204 -11.17 15.97 7.16
C PHE A 204 -12.02 14.84 7.75
N ASP A 205 -12.64 15.08 8.89
CA ASP A 205 -13.50 14.09 9.55
C ASP A 205 -14.77 13.84 8.74
N GLU A 206 -15.31 14.91 8.15
CA GLU A 206 -16.44 14.87 7.22
C GLU A 206 -16.20 15.87 6.08
N ALA A 207 -16.68 15.54 4.88
CA ALA A 207 -16.61 16.42 3.72
C ALA A 207 -17.84 16.22 2.84
N GLU A 208 -18.34 17.30 2.27
CA GLU A 208 -19.59 17.33 1.50
C GLU A 208 -19.34 17.75 0.05
N ALA A 209 -20.36 17.63 -0.80
CA ALA A 209 -20.23 17.98 -2.22
C ALA A 209 -19.86 19.46 -2.40
N PHE A 210 -19.08 19.75 -3.44
CA PHE A 210 -18.81 21.13 -3.86
C PHE A 210 -20.09 21.80 -4.36
N SER A 211 -20.35 23.01 -3.86
CA SER A 211 -21.32 23.95 -4.38
C SER A 211 -20.66 25.30 -4.59
N GLU A 212 -20.87 25.91 -5.75
CA GLU A 212 -20.26 27.21 -6.11
C GLU A 212 -18.73 27.28 -5.93
N GLY A 213 -18.06 26.14 -6.05
CA GLY A 213 -16.61 26.02 -5.92
C GLY A 213 -16.08 25.84 -4.50
N LEU A 214 -16.95 25.79 -3.49
CA LEU A 214 -16.60 25.50 -2.10
C LEU A 214 -17.29 24.23 -1.61
N ALA A 215 -16.61 23.47 -0.75
CA ALA A 215 -17.20 22.33 -0.04
C ALA A 215 -17.08 22.58 1.47
N ARG A 216 -18.14 22.28 2.23
CA ARG A 216 -18.06 22.29 3.69
C ARG A 216 -17.30 21.04 4.16
N VAL A 217 -16.39 21.24 5.10
CA VAL A 217 -15.59 20.17 5.71
C VAL A 217 -15.56 20.32 7.21
N LYS A 218 -15.42 19.21 7.91
CA LYS A 218 -15.37 19.15 9.36
C LYS A 218 -13.98 18.76 9.84
N ILE A 219 -13.49 19.50 10.83
CA ILE A 219 -12.28 19.15 11.59
C ILE A 219 -12.64 19.23 13.07
N ALA A 220 -12.44 18.11 13.78
CA ALA A 220 -13.05 17.82 15.05
C ALA A 220 -14.58 18.03 14.99
N ASP A 221 -15.11 18.97 15.77
CA ASP A 221 -16.55 19.25 15.84
C ASP A 221 -16.96 20.56 15.17
N LYS A 222 -16.07 21.15 14.35
CA LYS A 222 -16.35 22.42 13.69
C LYS A 222 -16.32 22.28 12.17
N TRP A 223 -17.27 22.97 11.53
CA TRP A 223 -17.36 23.11 10.09
C TRP A 223 -16.61 24.36 9.62
N GLY A 224 -15.93 24.20 8.48
CA GLY A 224 -15.31 25.24 7.67
C GLY A 224 -15.53 24.96 6.19
N TYR A 225 -14.82 25.64 5.31
CA TYR A 225 -14.97 25.50 3.85
C TYR A 225 -13.62 25.39 3.15
N ILE A 226 -13.55 24.54 2.14
CA ILE A 226 -12.38 24.34 1.28
C ILE A 226 -12.70 24.68 -0.18
N ASP A 227 -11.67 25.01 -0.95
CA ASP A 227 -11.76 25.10 -2.41
C ASP A 227 -11.56 23.73 -3.09
N LYS A 228 -11.65 23.70 -4.43
CA LYS A 228 -11.46 22.49 -5.25
C LYS A 228 -10.05 21.88 -5.18
N THR A 229 -9.08 22.60 -4.61
CA THR A 229 -7.73 22.08 -4.35
C THR A 229 -7.61 21.45 -2.96
N GLY A 230 -8.64 21.59 -2.12
CA GLY A 230 -8.64 21.11 -0.73
C GLY A 230 -8.08 22.13 0.26
N LYS A 231 -7.75 23.35 -0.18
CA LYS A 231 -7.25 24.40 0.71
C LYS A 231 -8.41 25.01 1.48
N LEU A 232 -8.24 25.19 2.80
CA LEU A 232 -9.19 25.91 3.63
C LEU A 232 -9.32 27.37 3.14
N VAL A 233 -10.54 27.73 2.75
CA VAL A 233 -10.96 29.11 2.42
C VAL A 233 -11.56 29.76 3.66
N ILE A 234 -12.33 29.01 4.45
CA ILE A 234 -12.86 29.44 5.74
C ILE A 234 -12.47 28.41 6.79
N SER A 235 -11.74 28.84 7.82
CA SER A 235 -11.28 27.93 8.88
C SER A 235 -12.45 27.31 9.65
N PRO A 236 -12.33 26.07 10.13
CA PRO A 236 -13.38 25.42 10.91
C PRO A 236 -13.72 26.21 12.17
N GLN A 237 -14.95 26.71 12.27
CA GLN A 237 -15.41 27.51 13.41
C GLN A 237 -16.92 27.44 13.65
N PHE A 238 -17.69 26.83 12.75
CA PHE A 238 -19.14 26.75 12.86
C PHE A 238 -19.57 25.41 13.46
N ASP A 239 -20.63 25.41 14.27
CA ASP A 239 -21.22 24.17 14.79
C ASP A 239 -22.00 23.43 13.71
N GLU A 240 -22.63 24.19 12.81
CA GLU A 240 -23.30 23.68 11.61
C GLU A 240 -23.01 24.65 10.44
N ALA A 241 -22.97 24.12 9.23
CA ALA A 241 -22.72 24.89 8.02
C ALA A 241 -23.49 24.26 6.86
N ASP A 242 -24.12 25.06 6.01
CA ASP A 242 -24.79 24.63 4.78
C ASP A 242 -23.90 24.79 3.54
N ALA A 243 -24.32 24.19 2.42
CA ALA A 243 -23.67 24.40 1.13
C ALA A 243 -23.85 25.86 0.67
N PHE A 244 -22.86 26.38 -0.06
CA PHE A 244 -22.97 27.70 -0.68
C PHE A 244 -24.04 27.71 -1.78
N SER A 245 -24.84 28.77 -1.82
CA SER A 245 -25.84 29.06 -2.85
C SER A 245 -26.00 30.57 -2.95
N GLU A 246 -26.01 31.12 -4.15
CA GLU A 246 -26.09 32.57 -4.42
C GLU A 246 -24.98 33.36 -3.71
N GLY A 247 -23.78 32.79 -3.60
CA GLY A 247 -22.63 33.42 -2.97
C GLY A 247 -22.68 33.48 -1.44
N VAL A 248 -23.65 32.83 -0.80
CA VAL A 248 -23.81 32.80 0.67
C VAL A 248 -24.05 31.37 1.17
N ALA A 249 -23.79 31.14 2.46
CA ALA A 249 -24.12 29.88 3.12
C ALA A 249 -24.64 30.15 4.53
N LEU A 250 -25.63 29.36 4.96
CA LEU A 250 -26.14 29.44 6.33
C LEU A 250 -25.17 28.72 7.26
N VAL A 251 -24.87 29.35 8.39
CA VAL A 251 -24.00 28.78 9.42
C VAL A 251 -24.64 28.97 10.79
N ARG A 252 -24.37 28.06 11.71
CA ARG A 252 -24.79 28.15 13.11
C ARG A 252 -23.58 28.11 14.03
N GLN A 253 -23.59 28.99 15.02
CA GLN A 253 -22.68 28.93 16.17
C GLN A 253 -23.49 28.91 17.45
N TYR A 254 -23.28 27.89 18.27
CA TYR A 254 -23.87 27.82 19.60
C TYR A 254 -23.07 28.70 20.55
N ALA A 255 -23.75 29.64 21.21
CA ALA A 255 -23.14 30.40 22.29
C ALA A 255 -22.73 29.42 23.40
N PRO A 256 -21.55 29.61 24.04
CA PRO A 256 -21.19 28.83 25.19
C PRO A 256 -22.28 28.99 26.26
N LYS A 257 -22.76 27.86 26.81
CA LYS A 257 -23.71 27.89 27.93
C LYS A 257 -23.08 28.73 29.04
N ARG A 258 -23.71 29.85 29.39
CA ARG A 258 -23.34 30.60 30.60
C ARG A 258 -23.61 29.66 31.79
N GLN A 259 -22.56 29.32 32.52
CA GLN A 259 -22.64 28.61 33.80
C GLN A 259 -23.21 29.54 34.87
#